data_AF-A0A952PQS6-F1
#
_entry.id   AF-A0A952PQS6-F1
#
_cell.length_a   1.000
_cell.length_b   1.000
_cell.length_c   1.000
_cell.angle_alpha   90.00
_cell.angle_beta   90.00
_cell.angle_gamma   90.00
#
_symmetry.space_group_name_H-M   'P 1'
#
loop_
_entity.id
_entity.type
_entity.pdbx_description
1 polymer ?
#
loop_
_entity_poly.entity_id
_entity_poly.type
_entity_poly.pdbx_seq_one_letter_code
_entity_poly.pdbx_strand_id
1 'polypeptide(L)'
;MNISPNTQNKALVVFSGGQDSTTCLYWALQNFDEVHALTFSYGQRHIIELESARLIAEMAGVTQDLIDLGPAFANLSSLTDSAQTIPASDAAAVSNDSAELPSTFVPGRNIVFLSLAASRAYVKGCDTIVIGVSQEDFAGYPDCRESFIKSMESAISNGLDKPIRIAAPLQNLSKKKTVELAVSLPGCMDALAFSTTCYNGQRPPCGNCNSCVLRAKGFAQAGIEDPLLEGVPSNARR
;
A
#
# COMPACT_ATOMS: atom_id res chain seq x y z
N MET A 1 1.94 33.27 2.49
CA MET A 1 2.82 32.66 3.51
C MET A 1 4.15 32.40 2.85
N ASN A 2 5.23 33.03 3.33
CA ASN A 2 6.58 32.75 2.82
C ASN A 2 7.07 31.47 3.47
N ILE A 3 6.96 30.36 2.74
CA ILE A 3 7.60 29.10 3.11
C ILE A 3 9.07 29.27 2.73
N SER A 4 9.94 29.49 3.71
CA SER A 4 11.40 29.46 3.53
C SER A 4 11.80 28.17 2.78
N PRO A 5 12.81 28.20 1.89
CA PRO A 5 13.26 27.00 1.20
C PRO A 5 13.72 25.98 2.25
N ASN A 6 12.91 24.93 2.41
CA ASN A 6 13.16 23.86 3.34
C ASN A 6 14.29 23.00 2.74
N THR A 7 15.46 22.96 3.41
CA THR A 7 16.62 22.20 2.94
C THR A 7 16.55 20.71 3.27
N GLN A 8 15.51 20.27 3.98
CA GLN A 8 15.28 18.86 4.29
C GLN A 8 14.43 18.20 3.22
N ASN A 9 14.87 17.03 2.77
CA ASN A 9 14.16 16.20 1.81
C ASN A 9 13.05 15.43 2.56
N LYS A 10 11.79 15.79 2.34
CA LYS A 10 10.64 15.28 3.10
C LYS A 10 9.70 14.46 2.22
N ALA A 11 9.29 13.29 2.72
CA ALA A 11 8.35 12.41 2.03
C ALA A 11 7.03 12.22 2.78
N LEU A 12 5.94 12.13 2.03
CA LEU A 12 4.65 11.64 2.50
C LEU A 12 4.39 10.24 1.91
N VAL A 13 4.26 9.24 2.77
CA VAL A 13 3.97 7.86 2.38
C VAL A 13 2.47 7.62 2.43
N VAL A 14 1.87 7.24 1.30
CA VAL A 14 0.50 6.69 1.26
C VAL A 14 0.55 5.31 1.90
N PHE A 15 -0.02 5.19 3.09
CA PHE A 15 0.27 4.12 4.02
C PHE A 15 -0.99 3.39 4.51
N SER A 16 -1.00 2.05 4.36
CA SER A 16 -2.14 1.20 4.71
C SER A 16 -1.84 0.17 5.80
N GLY A 17 -0.60 0.05 6.27
CA GLY A 17 -0.21 -1.01 7.21
C GLY A 17 -0.13 -2.42 6.59
N GLY A 18 -0.23 -2.55 5.27
CA GLY A 18 -0.01 -3.80 4.55
C GLY A 18 1.47 -4.02 4.21
N GLN A 19 1.79 -5.17 3.63
CA GLN A 19 3.17 -5.54 3.27
C GLN A 19 3.87 -4.45 2.44
N ASP A 20 3.29 -4.10 1.29
CA ASP A 20 3.92 -3.20 0.32
C ASP A 20 4.07 -1.78 0.85
N SER A 21 3.03 -1.25 1.51
CA SER A 21 3.07 0.08 2.08
C SER A 21 4.01 0.17 3.30
N THR A 22 4.18 -0.92 4.06
CA THR A 22 5.20 -1.03 5.12
C THR A 22 6.60 -1.03 4.53
N THR A 23 6.87 -1.84 3.51
CA THR A 23 8.17 -1.81 2.81
C THR A 23 8.47 -0.42 2.24
N CYS A 24 7.48 0.27 1.66
CA CYS A 24 7.63 1.65 1.19
C CYS A 24 7.93 2.65 2.31
N LEU A 25 7.29 2.51 3.47
CA LEU A 25 7.54 3.36 4.64
C LEU A 25 8.99 3.21 5.10
N TYR A 26 9.45 1.98 5.29
CA TYR A 26 10.83 1.72 5.72
C TYR A 26 11.86 2.08 4.63
N TRP A 27 11.52 1.94 3.35
CA TRP A 27 12.34 2.45 2.26
C TRP A 27 12.44 3.98 2.34
N ALA A 28 11.34 4.69 2.59
CA ALA A 28 11.36 6.14 2.73
C ALA A 28 12.24 6.60 3.91
N LEU A 29 12.23 5.89 5.03
CA LEU A 29 13.10 6.20 6.18
C LEU A 29 14.61 6.16 5.85
N GLN A 30 15.01 5.46 4.79
CA GLN A 30 16.41 5.41 4.34
C GLN A 30 16.75 6.46 3.27
N ASN A 31 15.74 7.12 2.69
CA ASN A 31 15.89 7.98 1.51
C ASN A 31 15.51 9.45 1.77
N PHE A 32 14.91 9.75 2.93
CA PHE A 32 14.39 11.07 3.28
C PHE A 32 14.74 11.44 4.72
N ASP A 33 14.91 12.74 4.98
CA ASP A 33 15.27 13.26 6.30
C ASP A 33 14.07 13.26 7.26
N GLU A 34 12.87 13.47 6.72
CA GLU A 34 11.60 13.45 7.46
C GLU A 34 10.55 12.70 6.66
N VAL A 35 9.86 11.77 7.33
CA VAL A 35 8.84 10.93 6.72
C VAL A 35 7.54 11.07 7.49
N HIS A 36 6.46 11.30 6.76
CA HIS A 36 5.10 11.31 7.28
C HIS A 36 4.30 10.18 6.63
N ALA A 37 3.38 9.57 7.38
CA ALA A 37 2.41 8.62 6.85
C ALA A 37 1.05 9.29 6.65
N LEU A 38 0.34 8.90 5.59
CA LEU A 38 -1.06 9.24 5.36
C LEU A 38 -1.86 7.97 5.11
N THR A 39 -2.81 7.70 5.99
CA THR A 39 -3.72 6.56 5.89
C THR A 39 -5.10 7.03 5.47
N PHE A 40 -5.72 6.24 4.59
CA PHE A 40 -7.09 6.46 4.15
C PHE A 40 -7.99 5.36 4.73
N SER A 41 -9.04 5.76 5.43
CA SER A 41 -10.20 4.92 5.71
C SER A 41 -11.17 5.14 4.57
N TYR A 42 -11.45 4.15 3.72
CA TYR A 42 -12.32 4.33 2.54
C TYR A 42 -13.49 3.36 2.51
N GLY A 43 -13.96 2.93 3.69
CA GLY A 43 -15.02 1.95 3.82
C GLY A 43 -14.54 0.50 3.66
N GLN A 44 -13.23 0.26 3.80
CA GLN A 44 -12.69 -1.09 3.90
C GLN A 44 -13.34 -1.86 5.06
N ARG A 45 -13.59 -3.14 4.86
CA ARG A 45 -14.44 -3.97 5.75
C ARG A 45 -13.95 -4.10 7.20
N HIS A 46 -12.65 -3.92 7.46
CA HIS A 46 -12.05 -4.32 8.73
C HIS A 46 -11.22 -3.19 9.36
N ILE A 47 -11.54 -2.90 10.63
CA ILE A 47 -10.84 -1.92 11.48
C ILE A 47 -9.35 -2.31 11.69
N ILE A 48 -9.05 -3.61 11.62
CA ILE A 48 -7.70 -4.16 11.86
C ILE A 48 -6.63 -3.57 10.93
N GLU A 49 -6.99 -3.15 9.71
CA GLU A 49 -6.05 -2.50 8.79
C GLU A 49 -5.58 -1.13 9.33
N LEU A 50 -6.50 -0.36 9.92
CA LEU A 50 -6.18 0.94 10.52
C LEU A 50 -5.35 0.77 11.79
N GLU A 51 -5.63 -0.28 12.57
CA GLU A 51 -4.85 -0.61 13.77
C GLU A 51 -3.41 -1.02 13.41
N SER A 52 -3.23 -1.88 12.40
CA SER A 52 -1.92 -2.24 11.85
C SER A 52 -1.16 -1.01 11.37
N ALA A 53 -1.81 -0.14 10.60
CA ALA A 53 -1.18 1.10 10.13
C ALA A 53 -0.73 1.98 11.30
N ARG A 54 -1.58 2.18 12.31
CA ARG A 54 -1.21 2.98 13.50
C ARG A 54 -0.01 2.40 14.23
N LEU A 55 -0.04 1.10 14.52
CA LEU A 55 1.05 0.44 15.24
C LEU A 55 2.38 0.52 14.48
N ILE A 56 2.37 0.26 13.17
CA ILE A 56 3.59 0.29 12.36
C ILE A 56 4.12 1.73 12.22
N ALA A 57 3.26 2.73 12.10
CA ALA A 57 3.69 4.13 12.09
C ALA A 57 4.36 4.52 13.42
N GLU A 58 3.83 4.06 14.55
CA GLU A 58 4.45 4.24 15.88
C GLU A 58 5.81 3.53 15.97
N MET A 59 5.92 2.28 15.50
CA MET A 59 7.19 1.55 15.45
C MET A 59 8.24 2.25 14.58
N ALA A 60 7.81 2.84 13.47
CA ALA A 60 8.66 3.61 12.55
C ALA A 60 9.03 5.00 13.07
N GLY A 61 8.39 5.47 14.16
CA GLY A 61 8.62 6.80 14.72
C GLY A 61 8.13 7.95 13.82
N VAL A 62 7.15 7.71 12.95
CA VAL A 62 6.63 8.71 12.01
C VAL A 62 5.27 9.26 12.44
N THR A 63 5.00 10.52 12.12
CA THR A 63 3.64 11.07 12.30
C THR A 63 2.69 10.47 11.27
N GLN A 64 1.47 10.13 11.66
CA GLN A 64 0.45 9.61 10.78
C GLN A 64 -0.78 10.53 10.78
N ASP A 65 -1.24 10.89 9.58
CA ASP A 65 -2.56 11.47 9.39
C ASP A 65 -3.55 10.39 8.94
N LEU A 66 -4.82 10.53 9.32
CA LEU A 66 -5.93 9.69 8.84
C LEU A 66 -6.95 10.57 8.12
N ILE A 67 -7.35 10.17 6.91
CA ILE A 67 -8.46 10.78 6.18
C ILE A 67 -9.55 9.74 5.97
N ASP A 68 -10.77 10.08 6.40
CA ASP A 68 -11.95 9.25 6.15
C ASP A 68 -12.64 9.64 4.84
N LEU A 69 -12.77 8.65 3.96
CA LEU A 69 -13.33 8.66 2.63
C LEU A 69 -14.45 7.63 2.48
N GLY A 70 -14.88 6.98 3.58
CA GLY A 70 -15.93 5.96 3.55
C GLY A 70 -17.16 6.33 2.70
N PRO A 71 -17.72 7.54 2.84
CA PRO A 71 -18.87 7.96 2.03
C PRO A 71 -18.59 8.05 0.52
N ALA A 72 -17.34 8.33 0.11
CA ALA A 72 -16.98 8.50 -1.29
C ALA A 72 -16.79 7.16 -2.03
N PHE A 73 -16.56 6.06 -1.30
CA PHE A 73 -16.24 4.74 -1.88
C PHE A 73 -17.22 3.63 -1.52
N ALA A 74 -18.30 3.96 -0.82
CA ALA A 74 -19.32 3.02 -0.39
C ALA A 74 -19.92 2.26 -1.59
N ASN A 75 -20.02 0.92 -1.45
CA ASN A 75 -20.66 0.03 -2.41
C ASN A 75 -20.04 -0.03 -3.83
N LEU A 76 -18.77 0.35 -3.97
CA LEU A 76 -18.09 0.34 -5.27
C LEU A 76 -17.39 -0.98 -5.61
N SER A 77 -17.14 -1.85 -4.63
CA SER A 77 -16.46 -3.14 -4.84
C SER A 77 -16.72 -4.09 -3.68
N SER A 78 -16.27 -5.35 -3.80
CA SER A 78 -16.25 -6.27 -2.67
C SER A 78 -15.40 -5.78 -1.49
N LEU A 79 -14.41 -4.91 -1.68
CA LEU A 79 -13.65 -4.35 -0.55
C LEU A 79 -14.43 -3.28 0.24
N THR A 80 -15.46 -2.68 -0.36
CA THR A 80 -16.22 -1.55 0.22
C THR A 80 -17.74 -1.81 0.33
N ASP A 81 -18.20 -2.98 -0.10
CA ASP A 81 -19.56 -3.48 0.05
C ASP A 81 -19.55 -4.75 0.92
N SER A 82 -20.06 -4.68 2.15
CA SER A 82 -20.11 -5.83 3.06
C SER A 82 -21.05 -6.96 2.62
N ALA A 83 -21.98 -6.71 1.69
CA ALA A 83 -22.93 -7.71 1.21
C ALA A 83 -22.31 -8.69 0.19
N GLN A 84 -21.17 -8.34 -0.42
CA GLN A 84 -20.50 -9.19 -1.40
C GLN A 84 -19.58 -10.20 -0.72
N THR A 85 -19.22 -11.29 -1.40
CA THR A 85 -18.16 -12.21 -0.94
C THR A 85 -16.85 -11.87 -1.63
N ILE A 86 -15.74 -11.83 -0.88
CA ILE A 86 -14.41 -11.73 -1.48
C ILE A 86 -14.09 -13.10 -2.11
N PRO A 87 -13.87 -13.19 -3.43
CA PRO A 87 -13.60 -14.46 -4.08
C PRO A 87 -12.26 -15.04 -3.60
N ALA A 88 -12.20 -16.38 -3.50
CA ALA A 88 -10.94 -17.07 -3.38
C ALA A 88 -10.09 -16.80 -4.63
N SER A 89 -8.76 -16.87 -4.52
CA SER A 89 -7.90 -16.70 -5.68
C SER A 89 -8.09 -17.88 -6.63
N ASP A 90 -8.73 -17.65 -7.77
CA ASP A 90 -8.66 -18.57 -8.89
C ASP A 90 -7.34 -18.31 -9.62
N ALA A 91 -6.28 -19.03 -9.23
CA ALA A 91 -5.00 -19.00 -9.93
C ALA A 91 -5.12 -19.35 -11.43
N ALA A 92 -6.27 -19.91 -11.85
CA ALA A 92 -6.62 -20.27 -13.22
C ALA A 92 -7.49 -19.23 -13.97
N ALA A 93 -7.99 -18.18 -13.32
CA ALA A 93 -8.91 -17.20 -13.93
C ALA A 93 -8.22 -15.96 -14.50
N VAL A 94 -6.89 -15.92 -14.57
CA VAL A 94 -6.18 -14.96 -15.43
C VAL A 94 -6.21 -15.47 -16.87
N SER A 95 -7.39 -15.71 -17.42
CA SER A 95 -7.55 -15.90 -18.86
C SER A 95 -7.47 -14.53 -19.52
N ASN A 96 -6.42 -14.32 -20.31
CA ASN A 96 -6.09 -13.11 -21.06
C ASN A 96 -7.11 -12.70 -22.15
N ASP A 97 -8.39 -13.09 -22.05
CA ASP A 97 -9.40 -12.88 -23.10
C ASP A 97 -10.74 -12.31 -22.64
N SER A 98 -10.93 -11.99 -21.36
CA SER A 98 -12.10 -11.22 -20.90
C SER A 98 -11.67 -9.98 -20.11
N ALA A 99 -11.95 -8.80 -20.67
CA ALA A 99 -11.58 -7.48 -20.15
C ALA A 99 -12.29 -7.06 -18.84
N GLU A 100 -12.72 -8.00 -18.01
CA GLU A 100 -13.40 -7.71 -16.75
C GLU A 100 -12.40 -7.58 -15.59
N LEU A 101 -12.42 -6.43 -14.93
CA LEU A 101 -11.59 -6.16 -13.75
C LEU A 101 -12.08 -7.01 -12.56
N PRO A 102 -11.18 -7.40 -11.64
CA PRO A 102 -11.56 -8.16 -10.45
C PRO A 102 -12.61 -7.42 -9.62
N SER A 103 -13.50 -8.16 -8.93
CA SER A 103 -14.50 -7.58 -8.01
C SER A 103 -13.91 -6.85 -6.81
N THR A 104 -12.59 -6.94 -6.60
CA THR A 104 -11.83 -6.20 -5.59
C THR A 104 -11.29 -4.86 -6.13
N PHE A 105 -11.53 -4.54 -7.40
CA PHE A 105 -11.23 -3.23 -7.97
C PHE A 105 -12.16 -2.17 -7.39
N VAL A 106 -11.60 -1.09 -6.82
CA VAL A 106 -12.35 0.11 -6.44
C VAL A 106 -12.03 1.21 -7.47
N PRO A 107 -12.97 1.54 -8.39
CA PRO A 107 -12.72 2.53 -9.43
C PRO A 107 -12.29 3.89 -8.86
N GLY A 108 -11.21 4.45 -9.41
CA GLY A 108 -10.72 5.79 -9.06
C GLY A 108 -10.05 5.92 -7.69
N ARG A 109 -9.83 4.82 -6.96
CA ARG A 109 -9.26 4.85 -5.62
C ARG A 109 -7.89 5.53 -5.58
N ASN A 110 -6.92 5.07 -6.39
CA ASN A 110 -5.58 5.67 -6.36
C ASN A 110 -5.55 7.09 -6.94
N ILE A 111 -6.51 7.46 -7.79
CA ILE A 111 -6.67 8.85 -8.27
C ILE A 111 -6.94 9.76 -7.06
N VAL A 112 -7.98 9.46 -6.29
CA VAL A 112 -8.37 10.25 -5.12
C VAL A 112 -7.27 10.24 -4.06
N PHE A 113 -6.65 9.08 -3.81
CA PHE A 113 -5.56 8.98 -2.82
C PHE A 113 -4.40 9.90 -3.18
N LEU A 114 -3.92 9.87 -4.43
CA LEU A 114 -2.83 10.72 -4.86
C LEU A 114 -3.22 12.21 -4.86
N SER A 115 -4.46 12.55 -5.23
CA SER A 115 -4.96 13.94 -5.15
C SER A 115 -4.98 14.49 -3.72
N LEU A 116 -5.43 13.70 -2.75
CA LEU A 116 -5.46 14.11 -1.34
C LEU A 116 -4.07 14.08 -0.71
N ALA A 117 -3.25 13.07 -1.05
CA ALA A 117 -1.86 13.01 -0.63
C ALA A 117 -1.09 14.23 -1.11
N ALA A 118 -1.33 14.72 -2.33
CA ALA A 118 -0.72 15.95 -2.82
C ALA A 118 -1.06 17.18 -1.97
N SER A 119 -2.33 17.34 -1.58
CA SER A 119 -2.72 18.43 -0.67
C SER A 119 -2.06 18.32 0.70
N ARG A 120 -1.97 17.11 1.28
CA ARG A 120 -1.28 16.89 2.56
C ARG A 120 0.23 17.10 2.45
N ALA A 121 0.85 16.62 1.38
CA ALA A 121 2.27 16.80 1.09
C ALA A 121 2.61 18.29 0.99
N TYR A 122 1.78 19.08 0.30
CA TYR A 122 1.95 20.52 0.21
C TYR A 122 1.96 21.19 1.59
N VAL A 123 0.98 20.89 2.45
CA VAL A 123 0.88 21.46 3.81
C VAL A 123 2.04 21.05 4.70
N LYS A 124 2.52 19.79 4.58
CA LYS A 124 3.67 19.28 5.34
C LYS A 124 5.03 19.68 4.76
N GLY A 125 5.05 20.36 3.62
CA GLY A 125 6.28 20.74 2.95
C GLY A 125 7.04 19.57 2.32
N CYS A 126 6.36 18.44 2.05
CA CYS A 126 6.92 17.33 1.29
C CYS A 126 6.99 17.68 -0.20
N ASP A 127 8.06 17.27 -0.85
CA ASP A 127 8.23 17.33 -2.31
C ASP A 127 8.02 15.96 -2.97
N THR A 128 7.99 14.88 -2.16
CA THR A 128 7.84 13.52 -2.65
C THR A 128 6.67 12.82 -1.97
N ILE A 129 5.82 12.19 -2.78
CA ILE A 129 4.79 11.25 -2.35
C ILE A 129 5.29 9.84 -2.65
N VAL A 130 5.27 8.95 -1.67
CA VAL A 130 5.65 7.54 -1.84
C VAL A 130 4.38 6.68 -1.85
N ILE A 131 4.25 5.78 -2.82
CA ILE A 131 3.10 4.87 -2.95
C ILE A 131 3.55 3.44 -3.24
N GLY A 132 2.94 2.47 -2.56
CA GLY A 132 3.25 1.04 -2.69
C GLY A 132 2.48 0.30 -3.79
N VAL A 133 2.41 0.85 -5.00
CA VAL A 133 1.85 0.12 -6.16
C VAL A 133 2.92 -0.78 -6.81
N SER A 134 2.50 -1.91 -7.36
CA SER A 134 3.36 -2.87 -8.09
C SER A 134 2.68 -3.34 -9.38
N GLN A 135 3.47 -3.62 -10.42
CA GLN A 135 2.99 -4.28 -11.64
C GLN A 135 2.79 -5.79 -11.48
N GLU A 136 3.43 -6.49 -10.51
CA GLU A 136 3.16 -7.94 -10.33
C GLU A 136 1.82 -8.17 -9.62
N ASP A 137 1.38 -7.21 -8.80
CA ASP A 137 0.04 -7.20 -8.17
C ASP A 137 -1.06 -6.74 -9.13
N PHE A 138 -0.69 -6.49 -10.39
CA PHE A 138 -1.61 -6.08 -11.44
C PHE A 138 -2.53 -7.25 -11.79
N ALA A 139 -3.61 -7.37 -11.02
CA ALA A 139 -4.79 -8.11 -11.43
C ALA A 139 -5.59 -7.33 -12.51
N GLY A 140 -4.92 -6.53 -13.36
CA GLY A 140 -5.56 -5.67 -14.37
C GLY A 140 -5.73 -4.20 -13.98
N TYR A 141 -5.41 -3.78 -12.74
CA TYR A 141 -5.73 -2.45 -12.21
C TYR A 141 -5.02 -1.29 -12.94
N PRO A 142 -5.73 -0.46 -13.74
CA PRO A 142 -5.11 0.57 -14.56
C PRO A 142 -4.44 1.68 -13.73
N ASP A 143 -4.91 1.90 -12.50
CA ASP A 143 -4.43 2.90 -11.55
C ASP A 143 -3.21 2.44 -10.71
N CYS A 144 -2.57 1.34 -11.12
CA CYS A 144 -1.27 0.88 -10.61
C CYS A 144 -0.17 0.92 -11.69
N ARG A 145 -0.47 1.36 -12.93
CA ARG A 145 0.49 1.37 -14.04
C ARG A 145 1.47 2.53 -13.93
N GLU A 146 2.69 2.33 -14.45
CA GLU A 146 3.70 3.39 -14.50
C GLU A 146 3.21 4.62 -15.28
N SER A 147 2.48 4.42 -16.38
CA SER A 147 1.90 5.52 -17.16
C SER A 147 0.91 6.34 -16.33
N PHE A 148 0.09 5.69 -15.51
CA PHE A 148 -0.82 6.36 -14.59
C PHE A 148 -0.06 7.19 -13.55
N ILE A 149 0.98 6.62 -12.92
CA ILE A 149 1.80 7.33 -11.93
C ILE A 149 2.45 8.58 -12.54
N LYS A 150 3.02 8.49 -13.74
CA LYS A 150 3.60 9.63 -14.46
C LYS A 150 2.55 10.70 -14.81
N SER A 151 1.36 10.29 -15.24
CA SER A 151 0.26 11.22 -15.51
C SER A 151 -0.19 11.96 -14.26
N MET A 152 -0.31 11.26 -13.12
CA MET A 152 -0.67 11.89 -11.84
C MET A 152 0.42 12.84 -11.33
N GLU A 153 1.70 12.47 -11.46
CA GLU A 153 2.82 13.32 -11.06
C GLU A 153 2.80 14.66 -11.82
N SER A 154 2.61 14.60 -13.15
CA SER A 154 2.49 15.78 -14.01
C SER A 154 1.26 16.63 -13.65
N ALA A 155 0.10 16.00 -13.49
CA ALA A 155 -1.13 16.70 -13.15
C ALA A 155 -1.05 17.39 -11.78
N ILE A 156 -0.49 16.72 -10.77
CA ILE A 156 -0.30 17.26 -9.42
C ILE A 156 0.69 18.41 -9.44
N SER A 157 1.84 18.26 -10.10
CA SER A 157 2.85 19.32 -10.16
C SER A 157 2.32 20.58 -10.83
N ASN A 158 1.59 20.43 -11.94
CA ASN A 158 0.93 21.54 -12.63
C ASN A 158 -0.17 22.17 -11.78
N GLY A 159 -0.99 21.35 -11.11
CA GLY A 159 -2.12 21.84 -10.31
C GLY A 159 -1.69 22.60 -9.05
N LEU A 160 -0.49 22.31 -8.52
CA LEU A 160 0.07 22.99 -7.35
C LEU A 160 1.07 24.10 -7.71
N ASP A 161 1.40 24.27 -9.01
CA ASP A 161 2.51 25.11 -9.48
C ASP A 161 3.81 24.86 -8.68
N LYS A 162 4.07 23.59 -8.40
CA LYS A 162 5.18 23.13 -7.55
C LYS A 162 5.64 21.75 -8.01
N PRO A 163 6.95 21.51 -8.21
CA PRO A 163 7.45 20.17 -8.46
C PRO A 163 7.11 19.24 -7.28
N ILE A 164 6.32 18.20 -7.56
CA ILE A 164 6.04 17.10 -6.65
C ILE A 164 6.38 15.80 -7.37
N ARG A 165 7.24 14.97 -6.78
CA ARG A 165 7.59 13.65 -7.28
C ARG A 165 6.66 12.58 -6.70
N ILE A 166 6.31 11.58 -7.50
CA ILE A 166 5.65 10.35 -7.03
C ILE A 166 6.62 9.19 -7.15
N ALA A 167 7.09 8.68 -6.03
CA ALA A 167 7.95 7.52 -5.94
C ALA A 167 7.14 6.23 -5.73
N ALA A 168 7.25 5.29 -6.67
CA ALA A 168 6.67 3.95 -6.57
C ALA A 168 7.80 2.89 -6.54
N PRO A 169 8.49 2.70 -5.41
CA PRO A 169 9.71 1.87 -5.35
C PRO A 169 9.47 0.39 -5.66
N LEU A 170 8.21 -0.07 -5.56
CA LEU A 170 7.82 -1.47 -5.82
C LEU A 170 7.29 -1.69 -7.24
N GLN A 171 7.16 -0.63 -8.05
CA GLN A 171 6.50 -0.66 -9.36
C GLN A 171 6.99 -1.81 -10.25
N ASN A 172 8.31 -1.99 -10.32
CA ASN A 172 8.97 -2.94 -11.21
C ASN A 172 9.62 -4.11 -10.45
N LEU A 173 9.27 -4.29 -9.17
CA LEU A 173 9.80 -5.38 -8.36
C LEU A 173 8.84 -6.56 -8.38
N SER A 174 9.41 -7.76 -8.41
CA SER A 174 8.63 -8.96 -8.11
C SER A 174 8.30 -9.05 -6.62
N LYS A 175 7.36 -9.91 -6.22
CA LYS A 175 7.07 -10.17 -4.81
C LYS A 175 8.27 -10.72 -4.06
N LYS A 176 9.04 -11.59 -4.70
CA LYS A 176 10.36 -12.01 -4.18
C LYS A 176 11.27 -10.80 -3.92
N LYS A 177 11.42 -9.91 -4.90
CA LYS A 177 12.28 -8.72 -4.78
C LYS A 177 11.76 -7.72 -3.76
N THR A 178 10.45 -7.63 -3.57
CA THR A 178 9.81 -6.82 -2.54
C THR A 178 10.13 -7.35 -1.14
N VAL A 179 10.12 -8.68 -0.96
CA VAL A 179 10.55 -9.32 0.30
C VAL A 179 12.06 -9.10 0.52
N GLU A 180 12.90 -9.32 -0.50
CA GLU A 180 14.34 -9.07 -0.38
C GLU A 180 14.65 -7.60 -0.04
N LEU A 181 13.89 -6.65 -0.59
CA LEU A 181 13.97 -5.25 -0.21
C LEU A 181 13.55 -5.03 1.24
N ALA A 182 12.46 -5.64 1.71
CA ALA A 182 12.05 -5.54 3.11
C ALA A 182 13.15 -6.04 4.07
N VAL A 183 13.82 -7.14 3.73
CA VAL A 183 14.94 -7.67 4.53
C VAL A 183 16.13 -6.73 4.59
N SER A 184 16.42 -5.99 3.51
CA SER A 184 17.54 -5.05 3.50
C SER A 184 17.27 -3.75 4.27
N LEU A 185 16.03 -3.51 4.69
CA LEU A 185 15.61 -2.30 5.38
C LEU A 185 15.58 -2.53 6.91
N PRO A 186 16.37 -1.77 7.70
CA PRO A 186 16.42 -1.94 9.15
C PRO A 186 15.04 -1.81 9.82
N GLY A 187 14.66 -2.81 10.63
CA GLY A 187 13.39 -2.84 11.37
C GLY A 187 12.14 -3.15 10.53
N CYS A 188 12.24 -3.27 9.20
CA CYS A 188 11.08 -3.51 8.35
C CYS A 188 10.47 -4.90 8.57
N MET A 189 11.30 -5.91 8.81
CA MET A 189 10.83 -7.28 9.08
C MET A 189 10.05 -7.37 10.39
N ASP A 190 10.49 -6.65 11.43
CA ASP A 190 9.79 -6.57 12.72
C ASP A 190 8.41 -5.91 12.56
N ALA A 191 8.33 -4.84 11.77
CA ALA A 191 7.05 -4.20 11.44
C ALA A 191 6.13 -5.10 10.61
N LEU A 192 6.69 -5.88 9.67
CA LEU A 192 5.92 -6.80 8.84
C LEU A 192 5.22 -7.90 9.64
N ALA A 193 5.70 -8.21 10.85
CA ALA A 193 5.00 -9.10 11.78
C ALA A 193 3.59 -8.58 12.17
N PHE A 194 3.39 -7.27 12.13
CA PHE A 194 2.14 -6.58 12.50
C PHE A 194 1.33 -6.10 11.30
N SER A 195 1.81 -6.35 10.08
CA SER A 195 1.14 -5.90 8.86
C SER A 195 -0.13 -6.71 8.55
N THR A 196 -1.13 -6.05 7.96
CA THR A 196 -2.37 -6.70 7.51
C THR A 196 -2.39 -6.80 5.98
N THR A 197 -2.36 -8.04 5.47
CA THR A 197 -2.38 -8.33 4.02
C THR A 197 -3.71 -8.98 3.59
N CYS A 198 -4.41 -9.67 4.49
CA CYS A 198 -5.61 -10.44 4.16
C CYS A 198 -6.81 -9.55 3.87
N TYR A 199 -7.44 -9.69 2.70
CA TYR A 199 -8.67 -8.96 2.35
C TYR A 199 -9.85 -9.26 3.30
N ASN A 200 -9.82 -10.41 3.98
CA ASN A 200 -10.81 -10.79 4.99
C ASN A 200 -10.42 -10.33 6.40
N GLY A 201 -9.35 -9.53 6.56
CA GLY A 201 -8.89 -9.02 7.85
C GLY A 201 -8.45 -10.10 8.85
N GLN A 202 -8.13 -11.32 8.39
CA GLN A 202 -7.76 -12.44 9.26
C GLN A 202 -6.29 -12.38 9.68
N ARG A 203 -6.03 -12.73 10.95
CA ARG A 203 -4.70 -12.97 11.51
C ARG A 203 -4.75 -14.26 12.34
N PRO A 204 -4.10 -15.37 11.92
CA PRO A 204 -3.27 -15.53 10.71
C PRO A 204 -4.04 -15.27 9.40
N PRO A 205 -3.35 -14.89 8.30
CA PRO A 205 -3.99 -14.63 7.01
C PRO A 205 -4.79 -15.85 6.52
N CYS A 206 -5.89 -15.60 5.78
CA CYS A 206 -6.80 -16.67 5.35
C CYS A 206 -6.20 -17.70 4.38
N GLY A 207 -5.03 -17.42 3.80
CA GLY A 207 -4.29 -18.28 2.87
C GLY A 207 -4.90 -18.40 1.46
N ASN A 208 -6.14 -17.94 1.24
CA ASN A 208 -6.87 -18.20 -0.01
C ASN A 208 -7.27 -16.95 -0.81
N CYS A 209 -7.18 -15.73 -0.26
CA CYS A 209 -7.43 -14.52 -1.05
C CYS A 209 -6.17 -14.13 -1.83
N ASN A 210 -6.33 -13.43 -2.97
CA ASN A 210 -5.21 -13.10 -3.86
C ASN A 210 -4.02 -12.45 -3.14
N SER A 211 -4.29 -11.50 -2.24
CA SER A 211 -3.27 -10.83 -1.43
C SER A 211 -2.47 -11.78 -0.53
N CYS A 212 -3.12 -12.77 0.11
CA CYS A 212 -2.44 -13.78 0.92
C CYS A 212 -1.57 -14.70 0.07
N VAL A 213 -2.08 -15.14 -1.09
CA VAL A 213 -1.34 -16.02 -2.00
C VAL A 213 -0.09 -15.33 -2.54
N LEU A 214 -0.18 -14.05 -2.91
CA LEU A 214 0.96 -13.29 -3.42
C LEU A 214 2.02 -13.05 -2.35
N ARG A 215 1.62 -12.75 -1.11
CA ARG A 215 2.55 -12.66 0.02
C ARG A 215 3.26 -13.98 0.28
N ALA A 216 2.51 -15.07 0.41
CA ALA A 216 3.08 -16.39 0.66
C ALA A 216 4.05 -16.81 -0.45
N LYS A 217 3.68 -16.59 -1.72
CA LYS A 217 4.56 -16.82 -2.88
C LYS A 217 5.84 -15.99 -2.79
N GLY A 218 5.74 -14.71 -2.44
CA GLY A 218 6.89 -13.81 -2.30
C GLY A 218 7.91 -14.31 -1.28
N PHE A 219 7.46 -14.62 -0.06
CA PHE A 219 8.30 -15.15 1.01
C PHE A 219 8.91 -16.52 0.65
N ALA A 220 8.11 -17.43 0.11
CA ALA A 220 8.58 -18.75 -0.32
C ALA A 220 9.67 -18.66 -1.40
N GLN A 221 9.48 -17.81 -2.41
CA GLN A 221 10.47 -17.62 -3.49
C GLN A 221 11.76 -16.91 -3.03
N ALA A 222 11.65 -16.09 -1.99
CA ALA A 222 12.80 -15.45 -1.35
C ALA A 222 13.56 -16.39 -0.41
N GLY A 223 12.95 -17.51 0.01
CA GLY A 223 13.53 -18.41 1.01
C GLY A 223 13.58 -17.80 2.41
N ILE A 224 12.65 -16.89 2.71
CA ILE A 224 12.57 -16.14 3.96
C ILE A 224 11.28 -16.50 4.68
N GLU A 225 11.33 -16.73 5.99
CA GLU A 225 10.12 -16.98 6.78
C GLU A 225 9.30 -15.69 6.92
N ASP A 226 7.99 -15.81 6.76
CA ASP A 226 7.08 -14.68 6.91
C ASP A 226 6.91 -14.33 8.40
N PRO A 227 7.32 -13.13 8.86
CA PRO A 227 7.24 -12.75 10.27
C PRO A 227 5.79 -12.63 10.77
N LEU A 228 4.81 -12.49 9.86
CA LEU A 228 3.38 -12.52 10.23
C LEU A 228 2.92 -13.91 10.71
N LEU A 229 3.68 -14.96 10.38
CA LEU A 229 3.38 -16.35 10.74
C LEU A 229 4.23 -16.87 11.91
N GLU A 230 5.07 -16.01 12.50
CA GLU A 230 5.86 -16.38 13.67
C GLU A 230 4.93 -16.76 14.85
N GLY A 231 5.20 -17.90 15.48
CA GLY A 231 4.34 -18.44 16.54
C GLY A 231 3.01 -19.08 16.08
N VAL A 232 2.67 -19.03 14.79
CA VAL A 232 1.52 -19.75 14.22
C VAL A 232 1.89 -21.22 13.99
N PRO A 233 1.18 -22.20 14.59
CA PRO A 233 1.45 -23.62 14.38
C PRO A 233 1.44 -24.01 12.88
N SER A 234 2.30 -24.95 12.47
CA SER A 234 2.43 -25.34 11.06
C SER A 234 1.13 -25.88 10.44
N ASN A 235 0.26 -26.50 11.24
CA ASN A 235 -1.08 -26.95 10.82
C ASN A 235 -2.12 -25.81 10.68
N ALA A 236 -1.81 -24.62 11.20
CA ALA A 236 -2.62 -23.41 11.08
C ALA A 236 -2.08 -22.43 10.01
N ARG A 237 -0.84 -22.64 9.54
CA ARG A 237 -0.27 -22.00 8.34
C ARG A 237 -0.85 -22.70 7.11
N ARG A 238 -2.00 -22.22 6.62
CA ARG A 238 -2.63 -22.74 5.38
C ARG A 238 -1.92 -22.23 4.14
#